data_AF-A0A958K6B8-F1
#
_entry.id   AF-A0A958K6B8-F1
#
_cell.length_a   1.000
_cell.length_b   1.000
_cell.length_c   1.000
_cell.angle_alpha   90.00
_cell.angle_beta   90.00
_cell.angle_gamma   90.00
#
_symmetry.space_group_name_H-M   'P 1'
#
loop_
_entity.id
_entity.type
_entity.pdbx_description
1 polymer ?
#
loop_
_entity_poly.entity_id
_entity_poly.type
_entity_poly.pdbx_seq_one_letter_code
_entity_poly.pdbx_strand_id
1 'polypeptide(L)'
;DFLDLTPTVLSKGFRINTTFGIDYNLQASVTSAVVEILKKQIIADLQSGGYGSDHVSVKVEFARAAESSLDLAIITDFIGSCAGDYQVLHRLVQKICVDACNANGWVIPFNQLTVHMAKDH
;
A
#
# COMPACT_ATOMS: atom_id res chain seq x y z
N ASP A 1 -21.26 36.64 4.42
CA ASP A 1 -21.91 35.47 3.84
C ASP A 1 -20.82 34.50 3.40
N PHE A 2 -20.77 33.27 3.91
CA PHE A 2 -19.72 32.30 3.57
C PHE A 2 -20.00 31.62 2.21
N LEU A 3 -21.23 31.77 1.69
CA LEU A 3 -21.70 31.18 0.44
C LEU A 3 -21.25 31.95 -0.82
N ASP A 4 -20.81 33.20 -0.68
CA ASP A 4 -20.30 34.04 -1.78
C ASP A 4 -18.81 33.84 -2.08
N LEU A 5 -18.13 33.01 -1.28
CA LEU A 5 -16.77 32.58 -1.56
C LEU A 5 -16.87 31.34 -2.44
N THR A 6 -16.68 31.46 -3.76
CA THR A 6 -16.54 30.31 -4.66
C THR A 6 -15.23 29.58 -4.30
N PRO A 7 -15.25 28.46 -3.55
CA PRO A 7 -14.03 27.80 -3.14
C PRO A 7 -13.51 27.08 -4.38
N THR A 8 -12.42 27.58 -4.96
CA THR A 8 -11.78 26.87 -6.07
C THR A 8 -11.17 25.58 -5.51
N VAL A 9 -11.66 24.43 -5.96
CA VAL A 9 -11.05 23.14 -5.67
C VAL A 9 -9.68 23.11 -6.37
N LEU A 10 -8.61 23.33 -5.60
CA LEU A 10 -7.22 23.33 -6.11
C LEU A 10 -6.66 21.91 -6.30
N SER A 11 -7.29 20.90 -5.71
CA SER A 11 -6.85 19.52 -5.82
C SER A 11 -7.17 18.96 -7.21
N LYS A 12 -6.13 18.80 -8.04
CA LYS A 12 -6.24 18.12 -9.35
C LYS A 12 -6.34 16.58 -9.22
N GLY A 13 -6.28 16.07 -8.00
CA GLY A 13 -6.20 14.66 -7.69
C GLY A 13 -6.33 14.37 -6.20
N PHE A 14 -6.16 13.12 -5.83
CA PHE A 14 -6.16 12.64 -4.45
C PHE A 14 -5.08 11.58 -4.25
N ARG A 15 -4.68 11.39 -3.00
CA ARG A 15 -3.68 10.40 -2.60
C ARG A 15 -4.31 9.32 -1.75
N ILE A 16 -3.93 8.08 -2.04
CA ILE A 16 -4.09 6.95 -1.13
C ILE A 16 -2.71 6.67 -0.53
N ASN A 17 -2.64 6.65 0.79
CA ASN A 17 -1.44 6.26 1.53
C ASN A 17 -1.80 5.09 2.44
N THR A 18 -1.14 3.97 2.24
CA THR A 18 -1.38 2.77 3.04
C THR A 18 -0.08 2.06 3.38
N THR A 19 -0.07 1.37 4.52
CA THR A 19 1.03 0.52 4.93
C THR A 19 0.68 -0.94 4.67
N PHE A 20 1.67 -1.75 4.31
CA PHE A 20 1.54 -3.19 4.18
C PHE A 20 2.78 -3.87 4.77
N GLY A 21 2.57 -4.83 5.66
CA GLY A 21 3.66 -5.57 6.32
C GLY A 21 3.97 -6.88 5.58
N ILE A 22 5.25 -7.15 5.38
CA ILE A 22 5.74 -8.46 4.90
C ILE A 22 6.63 -9.11 5.96
N ASP A 23 6.81 -10.42 5.89
CA ASP A 23 7.60 -11.18 6.86
C ASP A 23 9.11 -10.86 6.76
N TYR A 24 9.81 -11.04 7.88
CA TYR A 24 11.25 -10.80 7.99
C TYR A 24 12.10 -11.74 7.11
N ASN A 25 11.55 -12.85 6.61
CA ASN A 25 12.23 -13.70 5.64
C ASN A 25 12.66 -12.97 4.36
N LEU A 26 12.06 -11.82 4.04
CA LEU A 26 12.40 -10.97 2.90
C LEU A 26 13.35 -9.82 3.23
N GLN A 27 13.92 -9.76 4.44
CA GLN A 27 14.78 -8.65 4.90
C GLN A 27 15.94 -8.33 3.93
N ALA A 28 16.52 -9.34 3.29
CA ALA A 28 17.63 -9.16 2.36
C ALA A 28 17.25 -8.41 1.07
N SER A 29 15.97 -8.43 0.68
CA SER A 29 15.49 -7.91 -0.60
C SER A 29 14.37 -6.87 -0.47
N VAL A 30 13.85 -6.63 0.74
CA VAL A 30 12.71 -5.75 1.00
C VAL A 30 12.94 -4.32 0.52
N THR A 31 14.16 -3.78 0.66
CA THR A 31 14.49 -2.40 0.28
C THR A 31 14.82 -2.23 -1.21
N SER A 32 14.79 -3.31 -2.00
CA SER A 32 15.15 -3.30 -3.42
C SER A 32 14.14 -4.09 -4.26
N ALA A 33 14.37 -5.40 -4.45
CA ALA A 33 13.59 -6.21 -5.38
C ALA A 33 12.10 -6.28 -5.02
N VAL A 34 11.76 -6.41 -3.74
CA VAL A 34 10.35 -6.52 -3.31
C VAL A 34 9.59 -5.24 -3.61
N VAL A 35 10.16 -4.08 -3.25
CA VAL A 35 9.59 -2.76 -3.54
C VAL A 35 9.36 -2.57 -5.04
N GLU A 36 10.33 -2.92 -5.88
CA GLU A 36 10.23 -2.79 -7.33
C GLU A 36 9.18 -3.72 -7.95
N ILE A 37 9.13 -4.99 -7.50
CA ILE A 37 8.14 -5.96 -7.98
C ILE A 37 6.73 -5.51 -7.57
N LEU A 38 6.53 -5.12 -6.31
CA LEU A 38 5.22 -4.71 -5.80
C LEU A 38 4.74 -3.44 -6.51
N LYS A 39 5.62 -2.45 -6.72
CA LYS A 39 5.30 -1.24 -7.49
C LYS A 39 4.83 -1.57 -8.91
N LYS A 40 5.55 -2.45 -9.61
CA LYS A 40 5.19 -2.86 -10.98
C LYS A 40 3.83 -3.57 -11.01
N GLN A 41 3.57 -4.45 -10.06
CA GLN A 41 2.29 -5.16 -9.97
C GLN A 41 1.12 -4.18 -9.72
N ILE A 42 1.28 -3.24 -8.79
CA ILE A 42 0.25 -2.20 -8.52
C ILE A 42 -0.03 -1.38 -9.77
N ILE A 43 1.00 -0.94 -10.49
CA ILE A 43 0.83 -0.18 -11.74
C ILE A 43 0.06 -1.03 -12.78
N ALA A 44 0.48 -2.28 -12.99
CA ALA A 44 -0.13 -3.16 -13.97
C ALA A 44 -1.61 -3.47 -13.67
N ASP A 45 -1.94 -3.73 -12.41
CA ASP A 45 -3.30 -4.08 -12.00
C ASP A 45 -4.24 -2.87 -11.95
N LEU A 46 -3.72 -1.68 -11.60
CA LEU A 46 -4.50 -0.43 -11.73
C LEU A 46 -4.77 -0.11 -13.20
N GLN A 47 -3.81 -0.34 -14.09
CA GLN A 47 -3.98 -0.17 -15.54
C GLN A 47 -5.01 -1.15 -16.10
N SER A 48 -4.91 -2.43 -15.77
CA SER A 48 -5.87 -3.45 -16.22
C SER A 48 -7.29 -3.22 -15.66
N GLY A 49 -7.39 -2.63 -14.47
CA GLY A 49 -8.64 -2.20 -13.85
C GLY A 49 -9.25 -0.90 -14.42
N GLY A 50 -8.61 -0.27 -15.40
CA GLY A 50 -9.11 0.94 -16.06
C GLY A 50 -8.73 2.26 -15.39
N TYR A 51 -7.83 2.25 -14.41
CA TYR A 51 -7.46 3.44 -13.63
C TYR A 51 -6.14 4.09 -14.07
N GLY A 52 -5.40 3.48 -15.01
CA GLY A 52 -4.00 3.84 -15.27
C GLY A 52 -3.71 4.61 -16.56
N SER A 53 -4.70 5.23 -17.20
CA SER A 53 -4.49 5.75 -18.57
C SER A 53 -3.54 6.94 -18.66
N ASP A 54 -3.48 7.85 -17.67
CA ASP A 54 -2.67 9.08 -17.87
C ASP A 54 -1.94 9.65 -16.66
N HIS A 55 -2.36 9.43 -15.41
CA HIS A 55 -1.81 10.17 -14.25
C HIS A 55 -1.93 9.40 -12.93
N VAL A 56 -1.54 8.11 -12.92
CA VAL A 56 -1.36 7.37 -11.67
C VAL A 56 0.12 7.31 -11.33
N SER A 57 0.50 7.95 -10.21
CA SER A 57 1.84 7.84 -9.66
C SER A 57 1.83 6.83 -8.53
N VAL A 58 2.63 5.77 -8.63
CA VAL A 58 2.79 4.76 -7.58
C VAL A 58 4.21 4.84 -7.04
N LYS A 59 4.31 4.98 -5.71
CA LYS A 59 5.54 4.76 -4.96
C LYS A 59 5.32 3.65 -3.95
N VAL A 60 6.31 2.78 -3.86
CA VAL A 60 6.43 1.77 -2.81
C VAL A 60 7.78 2.03 -2.16
N GLU A 61 7.81 2.18 -0.84
CA GLU A 61 9.01 2.56 -0.10
C GLU A 61 9.10 1.72 1.18
N PHE A 62 10.30 1.35 1.61
CA PHE A 62 10.48 0.74 2.92
C PHE A 62 10.19 1.80 3.99
N ALA A 63 9.21 1.53 4.86
CA ALA A 63 8.80 2.46 5.90
C ALA A 63 9.59 2.24 7.20
N ARG A 64 9.60 1.01 7.71
CA ARG A 64 10.28 0.63 8.97
C ARG A 64 10.35 -0.88 9.15
N ALA A 65 11.23 -1.31 10.04
CA ALA A 65 11.20 -2.64 10.64
C ALA A 65 10.37 -2.57 11.94
N ALA A 66 9.15 -3.13 11.93
CA ALA A 66 8.25 -3.19 13.07
C ALA A 66 8.42 -4.49 13.86
N GLU A 67 7.72 -4.64 14.99
CA GLU A 67 7.92 -5.77 15.93
C GLU A 67 7.77 -7.16 15.26
N SER A 68 6.82 -7.30 14.34
CA SER A 68 6.53 -8.56 13.66
C SER A 68 6.49 -8.45 12.13
N SER A 69 6.89 -7.32 11.54
CA SER A 69 6.79 -7.07 10.11
C SER A 69 7.87 -6.12 9.59
N LEU A 70 8.20 -6.26 8.31
CA LEU A 70 8.85 -5.23 7.52
C LEU A 70 7.76 -4.42 6.82
N ASP A 71 7.57 -3.19 7.26
CA ASP A 71 6.48 -2.33 6.78
C ASP A 71 6.90 -1.60 5.51
N LEU A 72 6.07 -1.70 4.47
CA LEU A 72 6.17 -0.92 3.24
C LEU A 72 5.11 0.18 3.23
N ALA A 73 5.49 1.40 2.86
CA ALA A 73 4.56 2.48 2.53
C ALA A 73 4.21 2.40 1.04
N ILE A 74 2.91 2.33 0.74
CA ILE A 74 2.37 2.39 -0.60
C ILE A 74 1.63 3.71 -0.76
N ILE A 75 2.14 4.55 -1.65
CA ILE A 75 1.60 5.87 -1.94
C ILE A 75 1.14 5.87 -3.39
N THR A 76 -0.14 6.09 -3.61
CA THR A 76 -0.72 6.17 -4.94
C THR A 76 -1.48 7.47 -5.13
N ASP A 77 -1.05 8.27 -6.10
CA ASP A 77 -1.74 9.48 -6.51
C ASP A 77 -2.63 9.18 -7.71
N PHE A 78 -3.87 9.67 -7.64
CA PHE A 78 -4.88 9.54 -8.68
C PHE A 78 -5.40 10.92 -9.09
N ILE A 79 -5.93 11.00 -10.31
CA ILE A 79 -6.64 12.18 -10.80
C ILE A 79 -8.02 12.33 -10.15
N GLY A 80 -8.52 13.56 -10.12
CA GLY A 80 -9.77 13.90 -9.45
C GLY A 80 -11.01 13.16 -10.00
N SER A 81 -11.00 12.74 -11.26
CA SER A 81 -12.11 11.99 -11.87
C SER A 81 -12.33 10.62 -11.22
N CYS A 82 -11.32 10.04 -10.58
CA CYS A 82 -11.42 8.76 -9.88
C CYS A 82 -11.86 8.91 -8.40
N ALA A 83 -12.17 10.13 -7.94
CA ALA A 83 -12.41 10.39 -6.52
C ALA A 83 -13.65 9.64 -5.96
N GLY A 84 -14.66 9.41 -6.80
CA GLY A 84 -15.83 8.59 -6.43
C GLY A 84 -15.48 7.15 -6.06
N ASP A 85 -14.38 6.63 -6.62
CA ASP A 85 -13.90 5.27 -6.40
C ASP A 85 -12.85 5.18 -5.30
N TYR A 86 -12.62 6.26 -4.52
CA TYR A 86 -11.57 6.30 -3.49
C TYR A 86 -11.52 5.04 -2.62
N GLN A 87 -12.68 4.62 -2.10
CA GLN A 87 -12.79 3.44 -1.22
C GLN A 87 -12.55 2.13 -1.98
N VAL A 88 -12.95 2.07 -3.26
CA VAL A 88 -12.71 0.91 -4.13
C VAL A 88 -11.23 0.80 -4.44
N LEU A 89 -10.59 1.90 -4.82
CA LEU A 89 -9.16 2.00 -5.09
C LEU A 89 -8.31 1.68 -3.87
N HIS A 90 -8.70 2.15 -2.68
CA HIS A 90 -8.02 1.81 -1.44
C HIS A 90 -8.00 0.29 -1.20
N ARG A 91 -9.16 -0.37 -1.36
CA ARG A 91 -9.27 -1.82 -1.23
C ARG A 91 -8.55 -2.56 -2.36
N LEU A 92 -8.56 -2.01 -3.57
CA LEU A 92 -7.86 -2.59 -4.71
C LEU A 92 -6.35 -2.61 -4.48
N VAL A 93 -5.75 -1.51 -4.01
CA VAL A 93 -4.32 -1.46 -3.68
C VAL A 93 -3.96 -2.51 -2.63
N GLN A 94 -4.76 -2.63 -1.57
CA GLN A 94 -4.58 -3.66 -0.53
C GLN A 94 -4.69 -5.09 -1.09
N LYS A 95 -5.69 -5.35 -1.93
CA LYS A 95 -5.87 -6.63 -2.61
C LYS A 95 -4.64 -6.98 -3.44
N ILE A 96 -4.12 -6.03 -4.22
CA ILE A 96 -2.94 -6.23 -5.06
C ILE A 96 -1.71 -6.59 -4.22
N CYS A 97 -1.53 -5.99 -3.03
CA CYS A 97 -0.44 -6.39 -2.13
C CYS A 97 -0.53 -7.86 -1.72
N VAL A 98 -1.74 -8.35 -1.39
CA VAL A 98 -1.97 -9.76 -1.06
C VAL A 98 -1.73 -10.67 -2.27
N ASP A 99 -2.22 -10.28 -3.45
CA ASP A 99 -2.02 -11.04 -4.68
C ASP A 99 -0.54 -11.12 -5.07
N ALA A 100 0.21 -10.03 -4.91
CA ALA A 100 1.66 -9.99 -5.12
C ALA A 100 2.39 -10.93 -4.15
N CYS A 101 1.97 -10.98 -2.88
CA CYS A 101 2.52 -11.93 -1.92
C CYS A 101 2.29 -13.38 -2.36
N ASN A 102 1.06 -13.72 -2.75
CA ASN A 102 0.72 -15.06 -3.24
C ASN A 102 1.53 -15.43 -4.49
N ALA A 103 1.65 -14.51 -5.45
CA ALA A 103 2.35 -14.76 -6.71
C ALA A 103 3.86 -14.97 -6.55
N ASN A 104 4.47 -14.35 -5.53
CA ASN A 104 5.91 -14.42 -5.30
C ASN A 104 6.31 -15.31 -4.11
N GLY A 105 5.34 -15.96 -3.46
CA GLY A 105 5.59 -16.77 -2.26
C GLY A 105 6.05 -15.97 -1.05
N TRP A 106 5.67 -14.69 -0.97
CA TRP A 106 6.00 -13.83 0.17
C TRP A 106 5.03 -14.09 1.31
N VAL A 107 5.57 -14.24 2.52
CA VAL A 107 4.76 -14.48 3.71
C VAL A 107 4.22 -13.15 4.24
N ILE A 108 2.92 -13.10 4.49
CA ILE A 108 2.29 -12.01 5.23
C ILE A 108 2.42 -12.35 6.73
N PRO A 109 3.02 -11.47 7.54
CA PRO A 109 3.35 -11.78 8.91
C PRO A 109 2.08 -11.92 9.74
N PHE A 110 2.05 -12.93 10.61
CA PHE A 110 1.04 -13.07 11.65
C PHE A 110 1.64 -12.63 12.98
N ASN A 111 0.87 -11.90 13.79
CA ASN A 111 1.37 -11.42 15.07
C ASN A 111 1.56 -12.61 16.02
N GLN A 112 2.80 -12.90 16.43
CA GLN A 112 3.09 -13.98 17.37
C GLN A 112 3.12 -13.42 18.79
N LEU A 113 2.18 -13.86 19.64
CA LEU A 113 2.21 -13.58 21.08
C LEU A 113 3.19 -14.55 21.75
N THR A 114 4.38 -14.08 22.12
CA THR A 114 5.32 -14.85 22.94
C THR A 114 4.89 -14.79 24.40
N VAL A 115 4.31 -15.89 24.90
CA VAL A 115 3.93 -16.00 26.32
C VAL A 115 5.14 -16.45 27.13
N HIS A 116 5.66 -15.58 27.99
CA HIS A 116 6.65 -15.96 29.00
C HIS A 116 5.92 -16.62 30.18
N MET A 117 5.89 -17.95 30.19
CA MET A 117 5.42 -18.69 31.36
C MET A 117 6.46 -18.57 32.48
N ALA A 118 6.10 -17.91 33.58
CA ALA A 118 6.90 -17.95 34.80
C ALA A 118 6.96 -19.42 35.27
N LYS A 119 8.16 -19.91 35.58
CA LYS A 119 8.29 -21.20 36.27
C LYS A 119 7.82 -21.00 37.70
N ASP A 120 6.74 -21.67 38.07
CA ASP A 120 6.35 -21.83 39.47
C ASP A 120 7.49 -22.56 40.21
N HIS A 121 8.00 -21.92 41.27
CA HIS A 121 8.99 -22.47 42.20
C HIS A 121 8.31 -23.06 43.43
#